data_AF-A0A2N9FZM6-F1
#
_entry.id   AF-A0A2N9FZM6-F1
#
_cell.length_a   1.000
_cell.length_b   1.000
_cell.length_c   1.000
_cell.angle_alpha   90.00
_cell.angle_beta   90.00
_cell.angle_gamma   90.00
#
_symmetry.space_group_name_H-M   'P 1'
#
loop_
_entity.id
_entity.type
_entity.pdbx_description
1 polymer ?
#
loop_
_entity_poly.entity_id
_entity_poly.type
_entity_poly.pdbx_seq_one_letter_code
_entity_poly.pdbx_strand_id
1 'polypeptide(L)'
;MVLTSFCPWKLHLFELEEELKIGPPVIYVLYQDDRSKHWRVQAVAVSPDSFESRKPLPSQWRGLRDDELSRVAGIPGCVFVHMSGFIGGNQSYEGALAMAKAALKL
;
A
#
# COMPACT_ATOMS: atom_id res chain seq x y z
N MET A 1 -7.94 6.92 6.76
CA MET A 1 -9.07 7.42 5.93
C MET A 1 -9.41 6.33 4.92
N VAL A 2 -10.69 5.97 4.76
CA VAL A 2 -11.15 4.98 3.79
C VAL A 2 -12.04 5.71 2.79
N LEU A 3 -11.71 5.64 1.50
CA LEU A 3 -12.48 6.26 0.43
C LEU A 3 -13.33 5.18 -0.27
N THR A 4 -14.64 5.36 -0.34
CA THR A 4 -15.60 4.38 -0.91
C THR A 4 -15.81 4.53 -2.40
N SER A 5 -15.19 5.53 -3.02
CA SER A 5 -15.19 5.77 -4.46
C SER A 5 -13.79 6.18 -4.92
N PHE A 6 -13.48 5.95 -6.20
CA PHE A 6 -12.22 6.33 -6.79
C PHE A 6 -11.95 7.83 -6.58
N CYS A 7 -10.76 8.15 -6.09
CA CYS A 7 -10.27 9.50 -5.87
C CYS A 7 -8.80 9.55 -6.32
N PRO A 8 -8.42 10.50 -7.20
CA PRO A 8 -7.03 10.68 -7.63
C PRO A 8 -6.20 11.28 -6.49
N TRP A 9 -5.89 10.46 -5.49
CA TRP A 9 -5.30 10.91 -4.23
C TRP A 9 -3.83 11.33 -4.34
N LYS A 10 -3.10 10.88 -5.36
CA LYS A 10 -1.63 11.03 -5.40
C LYS A 10 -1.18 12.49 -5.37
N LEU A 11 -1.66 13.32 -6.29
CA LEU A 11 -1.28 14.73 -6.35
C LEU A 11 -1.79 15.48 -5.11
N HIS A 12 -3.06 15.31 -4.79
CA HIS A 12 -3.70 15.95 -3.64
C HIS A 12 -3.07 15.59 -2.30
N LEU A 13 -2.52 14.38 -2.15
CA LEU A 13 -1.84 13.97 -0.92
C LEU A 13 -0.63 14.88 -0.63
N PHE A 14 0.19 15.20 -1.63
CA PHE A 14 1.34 16.08 -1.43
C PHE A 14 0.91 17.52 -1.11
N GLU A 15 -0.10 18.03 -1.83
CA GLU A 15 -0.68 19.36 -1.58
C GLU A 15 -1.22 19.47 -0.14
N LEU A 16 -1.97 18.46 0.31
CA LEU A 16 -2.54 18.42 1.66
C LEU A 16 -1.49 18.24 2.75
N GLU A 17 -0.44 17.44 2.51
CA GLU A 17 0.67 17.30 3.46
C GLU A 17 1.38 18.63 3.68
N GLU A 18 1.59 19.42 2.63
CA GLU A 18 2.17 20.75 2.70
C GLU A 18 1.23 21.77 3.37
N GLU A 19 -0.01 21.87 2.89
CA GLU A 19 -1.01 22.83 3.37
C GLU A 19 -1.32 22.64 4.87
N LEU A 20 -1.53 21.38 5.26
CA LEU A 20 -1.93 21.02 6.63
C LEU A 20 -0.73 20.75 7.55
N LYS A 21 0.51 20.90 7.04
CA LYS A 21 1.77 20.64 7.77
C LYS A 21 1.78 19.25 8.42
N ILE A 22 1.35 18.24 7.68
CA ILE A 22 1.25 16.87 8.19
C ILE A 22 2.65 16.28 8.41
N GLY A 23 2.94 15.91 9.64
CA GLY A 23 4.16 15.22 10.04
C GLY A 23 3.87 14.19 11.13
N PRO A 24 4.33 12.93 11.01
CA PRO A 24 5.14 12.37 9.92
C PRO A 24 4.35 12.15 8.61
N PRO A 25 5.05 12.07 7.46
CA PRO A 25 4.41 11.90 6.15
C PRO A 25 3.70 10.55 6.03
N VAL A 26 2.67 10.49 5.18
CA VAL A 26 1.92 9.27 4.91
C VAL A 26 2.79 8.28 4.14
N ILE A 27 2.83 7.03 4.60
CA ILE A 27 3.69 5.99 4.02
C ILE A 27 2.92 5.06 3.08
N TYR A 28 1.71 4.65 3.48
CA TYR A 28 0.87 3.71 2.74
C TYR A 28 -0.55 4.25 2.59
N VAL A 29 -1.15 4.02 1.43
CA VAL A 29 -2.55 4.30 1.14
C VAL A 29 -3.27 2.99 0.87
N LEU A 30 -4.45 2.83 1.47
CA LEU A 30 -5.32 1.67 1.31
C LEU A 30 -6.58 2.06 0.57
N TYR A 31 -6.95 1.27 -0.43
CA TYR A 31 -8.17 1.48 -1.20
C TYR A 31 -8.65 0.17 -1.80
N GLN A 32 -9.95 0.05 -2.05
CA GLN A 32 -10.49 -1.11 -2.73
C GLN A 32 -10.21 -1.00 -4.23
N ASP A 33 -9.87 -2.11 -4.88
CA ASP A 33 -9.67 -2.16 -6.32
C ASP A 33 -11.03 -2.01 -7.03
N ASP A 34 -11.12 -1.17 -8.06
CA ASP A 34 -12.40 -0.96 -8.76
C ASP A 34 -12.83 -2.18 -9.60
N ARG A 35 -11.89 -3.06 -9.96
CA ARG A 35 -12.13 -4.24 -10.80
C ARG A 35 -12.32 -5.52 -10.00
N SER A 36 -11.89 -5.54 -8.73
CA SER A 36 -12.01 -6.71 -7.85
C SER A 36 -12.36 -6.24 -6.45
N LYS A 37 -13.15 -7.00 -5.69
CA LYS A 37 -13.47 -6.62 -4.29
C LYS A 37 -12.25 -6.65 -3.33
N HIS A 38 -11.05 -6.87 -3.86
CA HIS A 38 -9.80 -6.90 -3.11
C HIS A 38 -9.32 -5.50 -2.75
N TRP A 39 -8.46 -5.45 -1.75
CA TRP A 39 -7.88 -4.25 -1.19
C TRP A 39 -6.43 -4.09 -1.62
N ARG A 40 -6.06 -2.87 -1.94
CA ARG A 40 -4.69 -2.46 -2.29
C ARG A 40 -4.03 -1.82 -1.09
N VAL A 41 -2.73 -2.08 -0.97
CA VAL A 41 -1.80 -1.32 -0.14
C VAL A 41 -0.75 -0.75 -1.07
N GLN A 42 -0.70 0.57 -1.22
CA GLN A 42 0.22 1.26 -2.12
C GLN A 42 1.16 2.15 -1.31
N ALA A 43 2.46 2.01 -1.55
CA ALA A 43 3.47 2.89 -0.98
C ALA A 43 3.44 4.26 -1.67
N VAL A 44 3.50 5.33 -0.87
CA VAL A 44 3.55 6.70 -1.38
C VAL A 44 4.95 6.98 -1.94
N ALA A 45 5.03 7.66 -3.08
CA ALA A 45 6.30 8.05 -3.69
C ALA A 45 7.01 9.15 -2.88
N VAL A 46 8.33 9.29 -3.04
CA VAL A 46 9.09 10.37 -2.40
C VAL A 46 8.71 11.75 -2.95
N SER A 47 8.28 11.82 -4.21
CA SER A 47 7.72 13.01 -4.88
C SER A 47 6.64 12.60 -5.89
N PRO A 48 5.77 13.52 -6.35
CA PRO A 48 4.69 13.20 -7.30
C PRO A 48 5.13 12.56 -8.61
N ASP A 49 6.35 12.87 -9.06
CA ASP A 49 6.96 12.46 -10.32
C ASP A 49 7.96 11.29 -10.16
N SER A 50 8.18 10.81 -8.94
CA SER A 50 9.15 9.74 -8.66
C SER A 50 8.54 8.34 -8.69
N PHE A 51 9.32 7.37 -9.17
CA PHE A 51 9.03 5.94 -9.04
C PHE A 51 9.53 5.34 -7.71
N GLU A 52 10.33 6.10 -6.96
CA GLU A 52 10.85 5.69 -5.68
C GLU A 52 9.79 5.86 -4.58
N SER A 53 9.53 4.79 -3.84
CA SER A 53 8.58 4.79 -2.72
C SER A 53 9.25 5.25 -1.43
N ARG A 54 8.57 6.07 -0.60
CA ARG A 54 9.01 6.47 0.74
C ARG A 54 9.40 5.27 1.60
N LYS A 55 8.59 4.21 1.51
CA LYS A 55 8.92 2.88 2.06
C LYS A 55 8.26 1.79 1.22
N PRO A 56 8.98 1.18 0.26
CA PRO A 56 8.42 0.07 -0.51
C PRO A 56 8.07 -1.11 0.41
N LEU A 57 7.14 -1.95 -0.01
CA LEU A 57 6.81 -3.19 0.71
C LEU A 57 8.06 -4.09 0.86
N PRO A 58 8.14 -4.90 1.93
CA PRO A 58 9.31 -5.72 2.28
C PRO A 58 9.84 -6.51 1.10
N SER A 59 11.17 -6.53 0.93
CA SER A 59 11.84 -7.25 -0.17
C SER A 59 11.45 -8.73 -0.22
N GLN A 60 11.31 -9.37 0.94
CA GLN A 60 10.89 -10.77 1.07
C GLN A 60 9.47 -11.05 0.54
N TRP A 61 8.63 -10.04 0.32
CA TRP A 61 7.29 -10.21 -0.26
C TRP A 61 7.27 -9.99 -1.77
N ARG A 62 8.25 -9.27 -2.32
CA ARG A 62 8.20 -8.75 -3.69
C ARG A 62 8.20 -9.89 -4.71
N GLY A 63 7.27 -9.85 -5.65
CA GLY A 63 7.08 -10.89 -6.66
C GLY A 63 6.27 -12.09 -6.18
N LEU A 64 6.02 -12.23 -4.87
CA LEU A 64 5.20 -13.32 -4.34
C LEU A 64 3.71 -13.04 -4.52
N ARG A 65 2.93 -14.12 -4.57
CA ARG A 65 1.48 -14.10 -4.78
C ARG A 65 0.78 -15.13 -3.91
N ASP A 66 -0.52 -14.91 -3.72
CA ASP A 66 -1.47 -15.88 -3.15
C ASP A 66 -0.93 -16.56 -1.87
N ASP A 67 -1.10 -17.89 -1.73
CA ASP A 67 -0.76 -18.64 -0.53
C ASP A 67 0.73 -18.54 -0.14
N GLU A 68 1.63 -18.43 -1.12
CA GLU A 68 3.05 -18.27 -0.86
C GLU A 68 3.34 -16.95 -0.17
N LEU A 69 2.77 -15.85 -0.68
CA LEU A 69 2.87 -14.54 -0.05
C LEU A 69 2.22 -14.55 1.34
N SER A 70 1.04 -15.17 1.48
CA SER A 70 0.36 -15.26 2.77
C SER A 70 1.20 -15.99 3.82
N ARG A 71 1.88 -17.07 3.43
CA ARG A 71 2.79 -17.81 4.30
C ARG A 71 4.02 -16.98 4.70
N VAL A 72 4.67 -16.31 3.75
CA VAL A 72 5.88 -15.50 4.02
C VAL A 72 5.57 -14.23 4.81
N ALA A 73 4.41 -13.61 4.56
CA ALA A 73 3.97 -12.43 5.28
C ALA A 73 3.38 -12.76 6.66
N GLY A 74 2.95 -14.02 6.89
CA GLY A 74 2.18 -14.39 8.08
C GLY A 74 0.81 -13.72 8.12
N ILE A 75 0.26 -13.35 6.95
CA ILE A 75 -0.99 -12.60 6.80
C ILE A 75 -1.88 -13.36 5.81
N PRO A 76 -3.08 -13.82 6.20
CA PRO A 76 -3.95 -14.57 5.30
C PRO A 76 -4.55 -13.68 4.21
N GLY A 77 -4.93 -14.31 3.09
CA GLY A 77 -5.65 -13.65 1.98
C GLY A 77 -4.81 -12.66 1.18
N CYS A 78 -3.48 -12.76 1.21
CA CYS A 78 -2.62 -11.95 0.36
C CYS A 78 -2.83 -12.33 -1.12
N VAL A 79 -2.81 -11.33 -2.01
CA VAL A 79 -3.06 -11.53 -3.44
C VAL A 79 -1.74 -11.42 -4.22
N PHE A 80 -0.99 -10.33 -4.04
CA PHE A 80 0.35 -10.17 -4.61
C PHE A 80 1.12 -9.02 -3.98
N VAL A 81 2.43 -8.95 -4.24
CA VAL A 81 3.25 -7.73 -4.14
C VAL A 81 4.07 -7.54 -5.41
N HIS A 82 4.05 -6.34 -5.98
CA HIS A 82 4.83 -6.02 -7.18
C HIS A 82 6.34 -6.17 -6.92
N MET A 83 7.13 -6.48 -7.96
CA MET A 83 8.57 -6.71 -7.83
C MET A 83 9.35 -5.52 -7.24
N SER A 84 8.93 -4.28 -7.52
CA SER A 84 9.53 -3.09 -6.89
C SER A 84 9.00 -2.78 -5.49
N GLY A 85 7.93 -3.45 -5.04
CA GLY A 85 7.31 -3.25 -3.74
C GLY A 85 6.40 -2.01 -3.63
N PHE A 86 6.16 -1.29 -4.73
CA PHE A 86 5.32 -0.07 -4.69
C PHE A 86 3.84 -0.35 -4.39
N ILE A 87 3.35 -1.55 -4.68
CA ILE A 87 1.96 -1.94 -4.46
C ILE A 87 1.85 -3.43 -4.12
N GLY A 88 0.89 -3.74 -3.26
CA GLY A 88 0.43 -5.08 -2.98
C GLY A 88 -1.08 -5.14 -2.83
N GLY A 89 -1.61 -6.33 -2.58
CA GLY A 89 -3.03 -6.50 -2.32
C GLY A 89 -3.36 -7.65 -1.38
N ASN A 90 -4.54 -7.54 -0.77
CA ASN A 90 -5.15 -8.54 0.09
C ASN A 90 -6.65 -8.64 -0.25
N GLN A 91 -7.28 -9.76 0.05
CA GLN A 91 -8.71 -9.97 -0.17
C GLN A 91 -9.58 -9.09 0.75
N SER A 92 -9.05 -8.68 1.92
CA SER A 92 -9.77 -7.92 2.95
C SER A 92 -9.07 -6.60 3.29
N TYR A 93 -9.84 -5.65 3.84
CA TYR A 93 -9.30 -4.40 4.37
C TYR A 93 -8.34 -4.67 5.53
N GLU A 94 -8.75 -5.55 6.43
CA GLU A 94 -8.00 -5.93 7.64
C GLU A 94 -6.66 -6.55 7.26
N GLY A 95 -6.64 -7.41 6.24
CA GLY A 95 -5.41 -8.01 5.72
C GLY A 95 -4.51 -6.98 5.03
N ALA A 96 -5.06 -6.07 4.22
CA ALA A 96 -4.26 -4.98 3.63
C ALA A 96 -3.67 -4.04 4.71
N LEU A 97 -4.44 -3.77 5.77
CA LEU A 97 -4.00 -2.99 6.93
C LEU A 97 -2.92 -3.73 7.72
N ALA A 98 -3.04 -5.05 7.89
CA ALA A 98 -2.00 -5.87 8.49
C ALA A 98 -0.72 -5.84 7.65
N MET A 99 -0.82 -5.91 6.33
CA MET A 99 0.35 -5.80 5.43
C MET A 99 1.05 -4.46 5.60
N ALA A 100 0.31 -3.35 5.61
CA ALA A 100 0.89 -2.02 5.84
C ALA A 100 1.58 -1.92 7.20
N LYS A 101 0.94 -2.41 8.27
CA LYS A 101 1.50 -2.38 9.64
C LYS A 101 2.75 -3.25 9.78
N ALA A 102 2.76 -4.44 9.19
CA ALA A 102 3.92 -5.33 9.20
C ALA A 102 5.06 -4.72 8.37
N ALA A 103 4.75 -4.15 7.19
CA ALA A 103 5.72 -3.47 6.35
C ALA A 103 6.44 -2.34 7.08
N LEU A 104 5.77 -1.59 7.97
CA LEU A 104 6.41 -0.54 8.80
C LEU A 104 7.52 -1.07 9.72
N LYS A 105 7.43 -2.33 10.15
CA LYS A 105 8.34 -2.96 11.13
C LYS A 105 9.43 -3.82 10.50
N LEU A 106 9.22 -4.23 9.25
CA LEU A 106 10.14 -5.03 8.43
C LEU A 106 11.05 -4.14 7.58
#